data_AF-H9FIC9-F1
#
_entry.id   AF-H9FIC9-F1
#
_cell.length_a   1.000
_cell.length_b   1.000
_cell.length_c   1.000
_cell.angle_alpha   90.00
_cell.angle_beta   90.00
_cell.angle_gamma   90.00
#
_symmetry.space_group_name_H-M   'P 1'
#
loop_
_entity.id
_entity.type
_entity.pdbx_description
1 polymer ?
#
loop_
_entity_poly.entity_id
_entity_poly.type
_entity_poly.pdbx_seq_one_letter_code
_entity_poly.pdbx_strand_id
1 'polypeptide(L)'
;NIHHNNSRHVQASQRTIALIAEMIHTASLVHDDVIDDASSRRGKHTVNKIWGEKKAVLAGDLILSAASIALARIGNTTVISILTQVIEDLVRGEFLQLGSKENENERFAHYLEKTFKKTASLIANSCKAV
;
A
#
# COMPACT_ATOMS: atom_id res chain seq x y z
N ASN A 1 -33.59 0.35 10.08
CA ASN A 1 -32.91 0.41 8.77
C ASN A 1 -33.48 1.52 7.93
N ILE A 2 -32.97 2.75 8.11
CA ILE A 2 -33.37 3.91 7.32
C ILE A 2 -32.21 4.22 6.37
N HIS A 3 -32.22 3.56 5.22
CA HIS A 3 -31.42 3.96 4.07
C HIS A 3 -32.38 4.18 2.90
N HIS A 4 -33.19 5.21 3.02
CA HIS A 4 -33.98 5.75 1.92
C HIS A 4 -33.52 7.19 1.71
N ASN A 5 -33.12 7.48 0.47
CA ASN A 5 -32.67 8.77 -0.02
C ASN A 5 -31.36 9.31 0.58
N ASN A 6 -30.24 9.05 -0.12
CA ASN A 6 -29.19 10.05 -0.27
C ASN A 6 -28.27 9.62 -1.40
N SER A 7 -28.12 10.48 -2.41
CA SER A 7 -27.02 10.42 -3.36
C SER A 7 -25.73 10.09 -2.59
N ARG A 8 -25.03 9.01 -2.97
CA ARG A 8 -23.76 8.61 -2.34
C ARG A 8 -22.69 9.66 -2.62
N HIS A 9 -22.77 10.80 -1.93
CA HIS A 9 -21.86 11.90 -2.13
C HIS A 9 -20.59 11.60 -1.35
N VAL A 10 -19.58 11.05 -2.04
CA VAL A 10 -18.26 10.79 -1.47
C VAL A 10 -17.69 12.12 -0.99
N GLN A 11 -17.35 12.20 0.30
CA GLN A 11 -16.80 13.39 0.93
C GLN A 11 -15.43 13.73 0.34
N ALA A 12 -15.04 15.01 0.36
CA ALA A 12 -13.73 15.42 -0.13
C ALA A 12 -12.59 14.73 0.64
N SER A 13 -12.73 14.57 1.96
CA SER A 13 -11.80 13.81 2.81
C SER A 13 -11.65 12.36 2.34
N GLN A 14 -12.77 11.67 2.14
CA GLN A 14 -12.80 10.29 1.62
C GLN A 14 -12.08 10.15 0.29
N ARG A 15 -12.27 11.11 -0.63
CA ARG A 15 -11.55 11.12 -1.93
C ARG A 15 -10.06 11.30 -1.73
N THR A 16 -9.63 12.22 -0.86
CA THR A 16 -8.22 12.45 -0.56
C THR A 16 -7.55 11.20 0.01
N ILE A 17 -8.19 10.53 0.96
CA ILE A 17 -7.68 9.28 1.55
C ILE A 17 -7.59 8.18 0.50
N ALA A 18 -8.62 8.01 -0.33
CA ALA A 18 -8.61 7.02 -1.40
C ALA A 18 -7.48 7.27 -2.42
N LEU A 19 -7.22 8.55 -2.78
CA LEU A 19 -6.11 8.91 -3.66
C LEU A 19 -4.76 8.55 -3.04
N ILE A 20 -4.53 8.91 -1.77
CA ILE A 20 -3.27 8.61 -1.07
C ILE A 20 -3.07 7.09 -0.96
N ALA A 21 -4.12 6.35 -0.57
CA ALA A 21 -4.07 4.91 -0.46
C ALA A 21 -3.72 4.24 -1.81
N GLU A 22 -4.33 4.69 -2.90
CA GLU A 22 -4.02 4.17 -4.24
C GLU A 22 -2.60 4.51 -4.70
N MET A 23 -2.09 5.70 -4.35
CA MET A 23 -0.70 6.06 -4.65
C MET A 23 0.29 5.19 -3.87
N ILE A 24 0.06 4.96 -2.57
CA ILE A 24 0.88 4.04 -1.76
C ILE A 24 0.82 2.63 -2.35
N HIS A 25 -0.38 2.15 -2.69
CA HIS A 25 -0.55 0.85 -3.34
C HIS A 25 0.23 0.77 -4.66
N THR A 26 0.09 1.77 -5.53
CA THR A 26 0.75 1.79 -6.84
C THR A 26 2.27 1.80 -6.68
N ALA A 27 2.81 2.57 -5.75
CA ALA A 27 4.25 2.55 -5.44
C ALA A 27 4.70 1.14 -5.02
N SER A 28 3.95 0.49 -4.11
CA SER A 28 4.27 -0.87 -3.66
C SER A 28 4.26 -1.88 -4.82
N LEU A 29 3.31 -1.79 -5.75
CA LEU A 29 3.26 -2.70 -6.90
C LEU A 29 4.46 -2.52 -7.85
N VAL A 30 4.89 -1.28 -8.07
CA VAL A 30 6.06 -0.99 -8.92
C VAL A 30 7.34 -1.50 -8.28
N HIS A 31 7.49 -1.37 -6.96
CA HIS A 31 8.62 -1.92 -6.22
C HIS A 31 8.57 -3.46 -6.17
N ASP A 32 7.42 -4.05 -5.89
CA ASP A 32 7.23 -5.51 -5.90
C ASP A 32 7.60 -6.12 -7.25
N ASP A 33 7.21 -5.49 -8.37
CA ASP A 33 7.56 -5.97 -9.71
C ASP A 33 9.08 -6.04 -9.95
N VAL A 34 9.86 -5.17 -9.29
CA VAL A 34 11.33 -5.21 -9.33
C VAL A 34 11.85 -6.33 -8.42
N ILE A 35 11.34 -6.42 -7.20
CA ILE A 35 11.78 -7.40 -6.19
C ILE A 35 11.52 -8.83 -6.67
N ASP A 36 10.35 -9.07 -7.27
CA ASP A 36 9.90 -10.39 -7.74
C ASP A 36 10.37 -10.72 -9.18
N ASP A 37 11.17 -9.86 -9.82
CA ASP A 37 11.55 -9.95 -11.24
C ASP A 37 10.35 -10.20 -12.18
N ALA A 38 9.25 -9.49 -11.93
CA ALA A 38 8.02 -9.68 -12.68
C ALA A 38 8.14 -9.07 -14.08
N SER A 39 7.81 -9.86 -15.11
CA SER A 39 7.80 -9.40 -16.52
C SER A 39 6.44 -8.88 -17.01
N SER A 40 5.37 -9.19 -16.28
CA SER A 40 4.01 -8.73 -16.59
C SER A 40 3.15 -8.57 -15.33
N ARG A 41 2.23 -7.60 -15.38
CA ARG A 41 1.20 -7.37 -14.37
C ARG A 41 -0.12 -7.08 -15.07
N ARG A 42 -1.18 -7.84 -14.72
CA ARG A 42 -2.53 -7.74 -15.32
C ARG A 42 -2.49 -7.79 -16.87
N GLY A 43 -1.66 -8.67 -17.43
CA GLY A 43 -1.53 -8.88 -18.88
C GLY A 43 -0.73 -7.81 -19.64
N LYS A 44 -0.12 -6.84 -18.94
CA LYS A 44 0.74 -5.82 -19.55
C LYS A 44 2.16 -5.94 -19.02
N HIS A 45 3.15 -5.49 -19.80
CA HIS A 45 4.53 -5.41 -19.33
C HIS A 45 4.66 -4.48 -18.13
N THR A 46 5.47 -4.90 -17.17
CA THR A 46 5.79 -4.14 -15.94
C THR A 46 6.71 -2.96 -16.24
N VAL A 47 6.79 -2.01 -15.31
CA VAL A 47 7.64 -0.81 -15.47
C VAL A 47 9.12 -1.19 -15.57
N ASN A 48 9.59 -2.14 -14.74
CA ASN A 48 10.95 -2.67 -14.80
C ASN A 48 11.23 -3.38 -16.13
N LYS A 49 10.25 -4.09 -16.70
CA LYS A 49 10.43 -4.72 -18.01
C LYS A 49 10.59 -3.73 -19.15
N ILE A 50 9.86 -2.62 -19.13
CA ILE A 50 9.89 -1.62 -20.21
C ILE A 50 11.08 -0.66 -20.05
N TRP A 51 11.36 -0.21 -18.83
CA TRP A 51 12.25 0.92 -18.56
C TRP A 51 13.50 0.55 -17.75
N GLY A 52 13.60 -0.69 -17.27
CA GLY A 52 14.68 -1.18 -16.41
C GLY A 52 14.41 -0.94 -14.92
N GLU A 53 14.99 -1.80 -14.08
CA GLU A 53 14.81 -1.82 -12.63
C GLU A 53 15.10 -0.47 -11.96
N LYS A 54 16.24 0.15 -12.29
CA LYS A 54 16.64 1.44 -11.69
C LYS A 54 15.59 2.54 -11.89
N LYS A 55 15.00 2.61 -13.08
CA LYS A 55 13.95 3.60 -13.36
C LYS A 55 12.63 3.24 -12.68
N ALA A 56 12.31 1.95 -12.58
CA ALA A 56 11.13 1.48 -11.86
C ALA A 56 11.20 1.81 -10.36
N VAL A 57 12.34 1.57 -9.70
CA VAL A 57 12.56 1.93 -8.30
C VAL A 57 12.35 3.44 -8.08
N LEU A 58 12.99 4.28 -8.88
CA LEU A 58 12.84 5.73 -8.79
C LEU A 58 11.40 6.21 -9.10
N ALA A 59 10.68 5.53 -9.99
CA ALA A 59 9.29 5.82 -10.26
C ALA A 59 8.39 5.50 -9.04
N GLY A 60 8.62 4.37 -8.38
CA GLY A 60 7.94 4.03 -7.12
C GLY A 60 8.24 5.06 -6.02
N ASP A 61 9.50 5.48 -5.88
CA ASP A 61 9.90 6.50 -4.90
C ASP A 61 9.23 7.84 -5.17
N LEU A 62 9.11 8.24 -6.44
CA LEU A 62 8.43 9.47 -6.83
C LEU A 62 6.93 9.43 -6.50
N ILE A 63 6.27 8.30 -6.75
CA ILE A 63 4.85 8.11 -6.40
C ILE A 63 4.66 8.17 -4.88
N LEU A 64 5.52 7.48 -4.12
CA LEU A 64 5.47 7.48 -2.66
C LEU A 64 5.77 8.87 -2.06
N SER A 65 6.70 9.62 -2.66
CA SER A 65 6.99 11.01 -2.31
C SER A 65 5.76 11.91 -2.54
N ALA A 66 5.10 11.78 -3.70
CA ALA A 66 3.88 12.51 -3.99
C ALA A 66 2.73 12.14 -3.02
N ALA A 67 2.61 10.86 -2.65
CA ALA A 67 1.64 10.41 -1.65
C ALA A 67 1.93 11.02 -0.27
N SER A 68 3.21 11.09 0.12
CA SER A 68 3.66 11.68 1.38
C SER A 68 3.38 13.19 1.43
N ILE A 69 3.57 13.91 0.33
CA ILE A 69 3.22 15.33 0.22
C ILE A 69 1.70 15.52 0.37
N ALA A 70 0.89 14.67 -0.30
CA ALA A 70 -0.56 14.73 -0.18
C ALA A 70 -1.03 14.41 1.26
N LEU A 71 -0.38 13.44 1.92
CA LEU A 71 -0.64 13.08 3.31
C LEU A 71 -0.32 14.23 4.27
N ALA A 72 0.85 14.88 4.11
CA ALA A 72 1.25 16.02 4.93
C ALA A 72 0.27 17.20 4.83
N ARG A 73 -0.34 17.40 3.66
CA ARG A 73 -1.34 18.48 3.43
C ARG A 73 -2.68 18.26 4.15
N ILE A 74 -2.97 17.05 4.64
CA ILE A 74 -4.21 16.78 5.39
C ILE A 74 -4.23 17.57 6.71
N GLY A 75 -3.08 17.79 7.34
CA GLY A 75 -2.97 18.56 8.60
C GLY A 75 -3.56 17.87 9.83
N ASN A 76 -4.17 16.69 9.69
CA ASN A 76 -4.67 15.88 10.80
C ASN A 76 -3.64 14.81 11.17
N THR A 77 -2.98 14.99 12.32
CA THR A 77 -1.90 14.11 12.80
C THR A 77 -2.34 12.68 13.03
N THR A 78 -3.60 12.45 13.40
CA THR A 78 -4.15 11.10 13.61
C THR A 78 -4.26 10.36 12.29
N VAL A 79 -4.82 11.00 11.27
CA VAL A 79 -4.92 10.46 9.91
C VAL A 79 -3.53 10.22 9.30
N ILE A 80 -2.63 11.19 9.48
CA ILE A 80 -1.23 11.07 9.05
C ILE A 80 -0.59 9.83 9.68
N SER A 81 -0.68 9.69 11.00
CA SER A 81 -0.12 8.54 11.73
C SER A 81 -0.67 7.20 11.24
N ILE A 82 -1.99 7.10 11.05
CA ILE A 82 -2.65 5.88 10.55
C ILE A 82 -2.12 5.48 9.17
N LEU A 83 -2.03 6.42 8.24
CA LEU A 83 -1.57 6.11 6.87
C LEU A 83 -0.05 5.93 6.79
N THR A 84 0.75 6.59 7.64
CA THR A 84 2.18 6.29 7.73
C THR A 84 2.45 4.88 8.27
N GLN A 85 1.58 4.36 9.16
CA GLN A 85 1.69 2.96 9.62
C GLN A 85 1.56 1.98 8.45
N VAL A 86 0.72 2.28 7.45
CA VAL A 86 0.60 1.43 6.26
C VAL A 86 1.91 1.35 5.50
N ILE A 87 2.60 2.48 5.31
CA ILE A 87 3.88 2.51 4.59
C ILE A 87 4.90 1.64 5.32
N GLU A 88 5.00 1.77 6.65
CA GLU A 88 5.88 0.94 7.46
C GLU A 88 5.50 -0.54 7.39
N ASP A 89 4.21 -0.85 7.50
CA ASP A 89 3.71 -2.22 7.45
C ASP A 89 4.04 -2.89 6.12
N LEU A 90 3.85 -2.21 4.99
CA LEU A 90 4.20 -2.75 3.67
C LEU A 90 5.68 -3.13 3.59
N VAL A 91 6.57 -2.23 4.02
CA VAL A 91 8.02 -2.48 4.04
C VAL A 91 8.38 -3.63 4.99
N ARG A 92 7.82 -3.64 6.21
CA ARG A 92 8.04 -4.74 7.17
C ARG A 92 7.48 -6.07 6.64
N GLY A 93 6.36 -6.05 5.95
CA GLY A 93 5.76 -7.22 5.30
C GLY A 93 6.69 -7.82 4.25
N GLU A 94 7.41 -6.98 3.50
CA GLU A 94 8.41 -7.42 2.55
C GLU A 94 9.63 -8.04 3.23
N PHE A 95 10.14 -7.44 4.30
CA PHE A 95 11.20 -8.07 5.10
C PHE A 95 10.80 -9.43 5.69
N LEU A 96 9.55 -9.57 6.16
CA LEU A 96 9.04 -10.85 6.64
C LEU A 96 8.93 -11.89 5.52
N GLN A 97 8.73 -11.48 4.26
CA GLN A 97 8.71 -12.40 3.13
C GLN A 97 10.09 -13.04 2.88
N LEU A 98 11.18 -12.31 3.16
CA LEU A 98 12.55 -12.80 3.01
C LEU A 98 12.97 -13.81 4.10
N GLY A 99 12.26 -13.84 5.23
CA GLY A 99 12.54 -14.75 6.35
C GLY A 99 11.74 -16.05 6.30
N SER A 100 12.33 -17.15 6.77
CA SER A 100 11.64 -18.42 7.01
C SER A 100 11.62 -18.78 8.50
N LYS A 101 10.60 -19.53 8.94
CA LYS A 101 10.42 -20.04 10.30
C LYS A 101 10.39 -21.56 10.29
N GLU A 102 10.95 -22.20 11.33
CA GLU A 102 11.23 -23.64 11.33
C GLU A 102 10.06 -24.51 11.82
N ASN A 103 9.22 -24.03 12.75
CA ASN A 103 8.10 -24.81 13.29
C ASN A 103 6.72 -24.38 12.74
N GLU A 104 5.73 -25.29 12.75
CA GLU A 104 4.42 -25.07 12.10
C GLU A 104 3.60 -23.94 12.73
N ASN A 105 3.59 -23.83 14.06
CA ASN A 105 2.85 -22.78 14.76
C ASN A 105 3.43 -21.39 14.43
N GLU A 106 4.76 -21.26 14.41
CA GLU A 106 5.44 -20.04 14.00
C GLU A 106 5.22 -19.74 12.52
N ARG A 107 5.16 -20.75 11.65
CA ARG A 107 4.85 -20.56 10.23
C ARG A 107 3.46 -19.97 10.03
N PHE A 108 2.45 -20.44 10.76
CA PHE A 108 1.09 -19.89 10.64
C PHE A 108 1.01 -18.46 11.19
N ALA A 109 1.59 -18.19 12.36
CA ALA A 109 1.66 -16.85 12.91
C ALA A 109 2.41 -15.87 11.97
N HIS A 110 3.55 -16.30 11.43
CA HIS A 110 4.34 -15.55 10.45
C HIS A 110 3.56 -15.27 9.16
N TYR A 111 2.82 -16.27 8.65
CA TYR A 111 1.95 -16.10 7.49
C TYR A 111 0.87 -15.04 7.74
N LEU A 112 0.21 -15.07 8.90
CA LEU A 112 -0.82 -14.09 9.26
C LEU A 112 -0.23 -12.69 9.38
N GLU A 113 0.90 -12.54 10.07
CA GLU A 113 1.57 -11.25 10.23
C GLU A 113 2.03 -10.68 8.87
N LYS A 114 2.66 -11.51 8.04
CA LYS A 114 3.07 -11.13 6.69
C LYS A 114 1.87 -10.69 5.84
N THR A 115 0.80 -11.49 5.83
CA THR A 115 -0.41 -11.20 5.04
C THR A 115 -1.09 -9.93 5.50
N PHE A 116 -1.14 -9.68 6.82
CA PHE A 116 -1.67 -8.45 7.35
C PHE A 116 -0.85 -7.25 6.87
N LYS A 117 0.47 -7.30 7.06
CA LYS A 117 1.38 -6.20 6.73
C LYS A 117 1.45 -5.89 5.24
N LYS A 118 1.58 -6.93 4.40
CA LYS A 118 1.70 -6.80 2.94
C LYS A 118 0.37 -6.44 2.24
N THR A 119 -0.78 -6.61 2.91
CA THR A 119 -2.08 -6.44 2.24
C THR A 119 -3.17 -5.82 3.13
N ALA A 120 -3.52 -6.48 4.24
CA ALA A 120 -4.69 -6.07 5.02
C ALA A 120 -4.53 -4.70 5.70
N SER A 121 -3.31 -4.33 6.08
CA SER A 121 -3.00 -3.05 6.75
C SER A 121 -3.45 -1.86 5.90
N LEU A 122 -3.14 -1.85 4.61
CA LEU A 122 -3.57 -0.80 3.69
C LEU A 122 -5.10 -0.65 3.68
N ILE A 123 -5.84 -1.76 3.56
CA ILE A 123 -7.30 -1.74 3.50
C ILE A 123 -7.88 -1.26 4.84
N ALA A 124 -7.43 -1.85 5.95
CA ALA A 124 -7.94 -1.56 7.29
C ALA A 124 -7.69 -0.10 7.68
N ASN A 125 -6.46 0.38 7.51
CA ASN A 125 -6.09 1.74 7.87
C ASN A 125 -6.68 2.79 6.91
N SER A 126 -6.89 2.46 5.63
CA SER A 126 -7.63 3.35 4.72
C SER A 126 -9.08 3.56 5.16
N CYS A 127 -9.76 2.50 5.61
CA CYS A 127 -11.12 2.62 6.17
C CYS A 127 -11.15 3.38 7.51
N LYS A 128 -10.09 3.26 8.30
CA LYS A 128 -9.94 3.94 9.60
C LYS A 128 -9.59 5.42 9.47
N ALA A 129 -8.97 5.83 8.35
CA ALA A 129 -8.45 7.17 8.12
C ALA A 129 -9.48 8.18 7.57
N VAL A 130 -10.78 7.84 7.62
CA VAL A 130 -11.91 8.63 7.09
C VAL A 130 -12.59 9.44 8.18
#